data_AF-M2Y1M8-F1
#
_entry.id   AF-M2Y1M8-F1
#
_cell.length_a   1.000
_cell.length_b   1.000
_cell.length_c   1.000
_cell.angle_alpha   90.00
_cell.angle_beta   90.00
_cell.angle_gamma   90.00
#
_symmetry.space_group_name_H-M   'P 1'
#
loop_
_entity.id
_entity.type
_entity.pdbx_description
1 polymer ?
#
loop_
_entity_poly.entity_id
_entity_poly.type
_entity_poly.pdbx_seq_one_letter_code
_entity_poly.pdbx_strand_id
1 'polypeptide(L)' 'IKFKDAVGRKFSFPWQHCKSWKGMESLIKQAFLHVDVIGDHVHQGHYDLTGPDGEIILPQVWDIVVQP' A
#
# COMPACT_ATOMS: atom_id res chain seq x y z
N ILE A 1 -8.71 -1.23 5.78
CA ILE A 1 -8.38 -0.37 4.61
C ILE A 1 -8.83 -1.04 3.32
N LYS A 2 -9.44 -0.28 2.40
CA LYS A 2 -9.68 -0.71 1.02
C LYS A 2 -8.50 -0.26 0.17
N PHE A 3 -7.74 -1.20 -0.37
CA PHE A 3 -6.55 -0.93 -1.17
C PHE A 3 -6.80 -1.34 -2.62
N LYS A 4 -6.45 -0.47 -3.56
CA LYS A 4 -6.41 -0.76 -4.99
C LYS A 4 -4.98 -0.60 -5.45
N ASP A 5 -4.47 -1.61 -6.15
CA ASP A 5 -3.11 -1.56 -6.67
C ASP A 5 -3.06 -0.98 -8.10
N ALA A 6 -1.83 -0.83 -8.63
CA ALA A 6 -1.57 -0.29 -9.95
C ALA A 6 -2.14 -1.13 -11.11
N VAL A 7 -2.45 -2.42 -10.87
CA VAL A 7 -3.05 -3.33 -11.88
C VAL A 7 -4.56 -3.50 -11.69
N GLY A 8 -5.17 -2.75 -10.78
CA GLY A 8 -6.62 -2.69 -10.58
C GLY A 8 -7.21 -3.75 -9.65
N ARG A 9 -6.39 -4.60 -9.02
CA ARG A 9 -6.85 -5.56 -8.01
C ARG A 9 -7.26 -4.81 -6.75
N LYS A 10 -8.28 -5.34 -6.07
CA LYS A 10 -8.83 -4.74 -4.85
C LYS A 10 -8.61 -5.67 -3.66
N PHE A 11 -8.07 -5.12 -2.58
CA PHE A 11 -7.81 -5.84 -1.34
C PHE A 11 -8.55 -5.16 -0.19
N SER A 12 -8.92 -5.97 0.81
CA SER A 12 -9.41 -5.47 2.10
C SER A 12 -8.41 -5.86 3.17
N PHE A 13 -7.56 -4.92 3.57
CA PHE A 13 -6.57 -5.16 4.61
C PHE A 13 -7.17 -4.93 6.00
N PRO A 14 -6.99 -5.88 6.95
CA PRO A 14 -7.42 -5.69 8.32
C PRO A 14 -6.65 -4.56 8.98
N TRP A 15 -7.34 -3.66 9.69
CA TRP A 15 -6.75 -2.47 10.31
C TRP A 15 -5.49 -2.79 11.12
N GLN A 16 -5.52 -3.82 11.96
CA GLN A 16 -4.39 -4.18 12.82
C GLN A 16 -3.10 -4.52 12.05
N HIS A 17 -3.20 -4.90 10.79
CA HIS A 17 -2.07 -5.25 9.93
C HIS A 17 -1.59 -4.08 9.05
N CYS A 18 -2.37 -3.01 8.91
CA CYS A 18 -2.06 -1.86 8.04
C CYS A 18 -2.09 -0.50 8.75
N LYS A 19 -2.33 -0.46 10.07
CA LYS A 19 -2.34 0.77 10.87
C LYS A 19 -0.98 1.48 10.98
N SER A 20 0.11 0.80 10.60
CA SER A 20 1.44 1.39 10.51
C SER A 20 2.00 1.28 9.11
N TRP A 21 2.89 2.20 8.73
CA TRP A 21 3.56 2.15 7.42
C TRP A 21 4.22 0.79 7.17
N LYS A 22 4.99 0.28 8.13
CA LYS A 22 5.65 -1.03 8.03
C LYS A 22 4.67 -2.18 7.78
N GLY A 23 3.50 -2.13 8.44
CA GLY A 23 2.45 -3.12 8.24
C GLY A 23 1.86 -3.04 6.83
N MET A 24 1.54 -1.83 6.40
CA MET A 24 1.04 -1.57 5.04
C MET A 24 2.05 -1.99 3.97
N GLU A 25 3.32 -1.62 4.10
CA GLU A 25 4.40 -1.98 3.17
C GLU A 25 4.55 -3.51 3.05
N SER A 26 4.45 -4.24 4.15
CA SER A 26 4.49 -5.71 4.15
C SER A 26 3.34 -6.32 3.34
N LEU A 27 2.12 -5.78 3.52
CA LEU A 27 0.94 -6.23 2.78
C LEU A 27 1.03 -5.89 1.29
N ILE A 28 1.56 -4.70 0.94
CA ILE A 28 1.84 -4.32 -0.45
C ILE A 28 2.83 -5.30 -1.07
N LYS A 29 3.96 -5.56 -0.42
CA LYS A 29 4.95 -6.54 -0.92
C LYS A 29 4.33 -7.93 -1.13
N GLN A 30 3.50 -8.39 -0.19
CA GLN A 30 2.78 -9.66 -0.33
C GLN A 30 1.81 -9.68 -1.52
N ALA A 31 1.10 -8.56 -1.77
CA ALA A 31 0.19 -8.45 -2.91
C ALA A 31 0.92 -8.55 -4.26
N PHE A 32 2.20 -8.21 -4.30
CA PHE A 32 3.00 -8.14 -5.52
C PHE A 32 3.96 -9.33 -5.74
N LEU A 33 3.95 -10.35 -4.88
CA LEU A 33 4.82 -11.54 -4.97
C LEU A 33 4.75 -12.29 -6.32
N HIS A 34 3.61 -12.24 -7.00
CA HIS A 34 3.36 -12.96 -8.26
C HIS A 34 2.87 -12.03 -9.37
N VAL A 35 3.24 -10.75 -9.31
CA VAL A 35 2.90 -9.77 -10.36
C VAL A 35 4.13 -9.54 -11.21
N ASP A 36 4.12 -10.11 -12.41
CA ASP A 36 5.20 -9.96 -13.37
C ASP A 36 5.41 -8.49 -13.76
N VAL A 37 6.64 -8.14 -14.16
CA VAL A 37 7.11 -6.81 -14.60
C VAL A 37 7.26 -5.77 -13.48
N ILE A 38 6.25 -5.55 -12.64
CA ILE A 38 6.26 -4.44 -11.64
C ILE A 38 6.52 -4.91 -10.21
N GLY A 39 6.44 -6.22 -9.93
CA GLY A 39 6.66 -6.77 -8.59
C GLY A 39 8.00 -6.33 -7.99
N ASP A 40 9.09 -6.47 -8.74
CA ASP A 40 10.44 -6.09 -8.29
C ASP A 40 10.55 -4.61 -7.90
N HIS A 41 9.92 -3.73 -8.67
CA HIS A 41 9.88 -2.29 -8.39
C HIS A 41 9.11 -2.01 -7.09
N VAL A 42 8.00 -2.71 -6.88
CA VAL A 42 7.23 -2.59 -5.64
C VAL A 42 8.02 -3.12 -4.45
N HIS A 43 8.74 -4.23 -4.59
CA HIS A 43 9.59 -4.78 -3.54
C HIS A 43 10.74 -3.84 -3.16
N GLN A 44 11.23 -3.04 -4.11
CA GLN A 44 12.24 -1.99 -3.91
C GLN A 44 11.67 -0.68 -3.36
N GLY A 45 10.35 -0.54 -3.23
CA GLY A 45 9.71 0.67 -2.72
C GLY A 45 9.49 1.75 -3.78
N HIS A 46 9.56 1.42 -5.07
CA HIS A 46 9.35 2.35 -6.17
C HIS A 46 7.86 2.55 -6.49
N TYR A 47 7.11 3.12 -5.55
CA TYR A 47 5.70 3.44 -5.71
C TYR A 47 5.27 4.57 -4.78
N ASP A 48 4.21 5.28 -5.16
CA ASP A 48 3.49 6.20 -4.29
C ASP A 48 2.19 5.57 -3.82
N LEU A 49 1.79 5.84 -2.57
CA LEU A 49 0.42 5.61 -2.14
C LEU A 49 -0.39 6.87 -2.36
N THR A 50 -1.59 6.70 -2.89
CA THR A 50 -2.53 7.80 -3.09
C THR A 50 -3.76 7.63 -2.20
N GLY A 51 -4.23 8.74 -1.66
CA GLY A 51 -5.48 8.80 -0.94
C GLY A 51 -6.70 8.78 -1.87
N PRO A 52 -7.91 8.79 -1.30
CA PRO A 52 -9.15 8.79 -2.08
C PRO A 52 -9.29 9.97 -3.04
N ASP A 53 -8.67 11.11 -2.73
CA ASP A 53 -8.72 12.34 -3.53
C ASP A 53 -7.52 12.45 -4.50
N GLY A 54 -6.65 11.44 -4.54
CA GLY A 54 -5.50 11.35 -5.45
C GLY A 54 -4.23 12.03 -4.94
N GLU A 55 -4.24 12.54 -3.70
CA GLU A 55 -3.06 13.09 -3.02
C GLU A 55 -2.06 11.99 -2.65
N ILE A 56 -0.77 12.28 -2.77
CA ILE A 56 0.30 11.36 -2.38
C ILE A 56 0.42 11.32 -0.85
N ILE A 57 0.38 10.12 -0.28
CA ILE A 57 0.58 9.86 1.14
C ILE A 57 2.02 9.42 1.37
N LEU A 58 2.79 10.23 2.11
CA LEU A 58 4.16 9.88 2.46
C LEU A 58 4.22 8.84 3.60
N PRO A 59 5.19 7.92 3.58
CA PRO A 59 5.40 6.95 4.66
C PRO A 59 5.45 7.57 6.07
N GLN A 60 6.06 8.75 6.19
CA GLN A 60 6.29 9.44 7.46
C GLN A 60 5.00 9.95 8.12
N VAL A 61 3.94 10.18 7.34
CA VAL A 61 2.66 10.70 7.84
C VAL A 61 1.56 9.65 7.85
N TRP A 62 1.87 8.41 7.45
CA TRP A 62 0.90 7.31 7.34
C TRP A 62 0.05 7.15 8.60
N ASP A 63 0.70 7.09 9.76
CA ASP A 63 0.04 6.82 11.05
C ASP A 63 -0.93 7.95 11.48
N ILE A 64 -0.83 9.13 10.86
CA ILE A 64 -1.66 10.31 11.15
C ILE A 64 -2.79 10.42 10.11
N VAL A 65 -2.47 10.18 8.84
CA VAL A 65 -3.41 10.27 7.72
C VAL A 65 -4.40 9.12 7.73
N VAL A 66 -3.93 7.91 8.02
CA VAL A 66 -4.74 6.71 7.95
C VAL A 66 -5.32 6.43 9.33
N GLN A 67 -6.65 6.32 9.37
CA GLN A 67 -7.44 6.08 10.58
C GLN A 67 -8.41 4.90 10.35
N PRO A 68 -8.94 4.28 11.41
CA PRO A 68 -9.88 3.16 11.32
C PRO A 68 -11.10 3.42 10.42
#